data_AF-A0A2E5ETE8-F1
#
_entry.id   AF-A0A2E5ETE8-F1
#
_cell.length_a   1.000
_cell.length_b   1.000
_cell.length_c   1.000
_cell.angle_alpha   90.00
_cell.angle_beta   90.00
_cell.angle_gamma   90.00
#
_symmetry.space_group_name_H-M   'P 1'
#
loop_
_entity.id
_entity.type
_entity.pdbx_description
1 polymer ?
#
loop_
_entity_poly.entity_id
_entity_poly.type
_entity_poly.pdbx_seq_one_letter_code
_entity_poly.pdbx_strand_id
1 'polypeptide(L)'
;MPSIDKYKFWRPTSVVIFLRHWVAVVLLAFLPGNSPAGESGAYPRVFRTFMPESGPSAFVVELSSRLALCYDPLRGGVNRIWNGGIDLSPTRLAKINNFAKIVGKEFYRETRQFPLRLGKEGPRPRFKGYRYLKDGIVFEFALGGQLVTETLRATKDGRGLVRELKLPNQAFFSLENQRAAEVTVHGGREVKPGQWQFEAGAIVRMVITPR
;
A
#
# COMPACT_ATOMS: atom_id res chain seq x y z
N MET A 1 -1.16 18.87 73.04
CA MET A 1 -0.46 18.34 74.24
C MET A 1 -1.09 17.02 74.61
N PRO A 2 -0.37 15.99 75.12
CA PRO A 2 1.08 15.75 75.28
C PRO A 2 1.59 14.74 74.21
N SER A 3 2.85 14.51 73.82
CA SER A 3 4.18 14.32 74.45
C SER A 3 4.38 13.06 75.30
N ILE A 4 5.48 12.35 74.99
CA ILE A 4 6.37 11.54 75.84
C ILE A 4 6.42 10.02 75.57
N ASP A 5 7.57 9.66 75.00
CA ASP A 5 8.49 8.55 75.25
C ASP A 5 8.04 7.10 75.32
N LYS A 6 8.80 6.25 74.61
CA LYS A 6 9.62 5.20 75.25
C LYS A 6 10.78 4.73 74.37
N TYR A 7 11.98 4.90 74.93
CA TYR A 7 13.23 4.22 74.57
C TYR A 7 13.07 2.69 74.58
N LYS A 8 13.74 1.97 73.67
CA LYS A 8 14.88 1.10 74.02
C LYS A 8 15.61 0.48 72.82
N PHE A 9 16.92 0.69 72.89
CA PHE A 9 18.02 0.02 72.22
C PHE A 9 17.87 -1.51 72.12
N TRP A 10 18.11 -2.07 70.93
CA TRP A 10 18.63 -3.43 70.76
C TRP A 10 19.49 -3.50 69.49
N ARG A 11 20.77 -3.87 69.65
CA ARG A 11 21.67 -4.24 68.55
C ARG A 11 21.51 -5.74 68.28
N PRO A 12 21.54 -6.16 67.01
CA PRO A 12 22.43 -7.28 66.72
C PRO A 12 23.33 -7.03 65.49
N THR A 13 24.61 -7.34 65.73
CA THR A 13 25.46 -8.21 64.92
C THR A 13 25.47 -8.04 63.40
N SER A 14 26.64 -7.60 62.93
CA SER A 14 27.13 -7.65 61.56
C SER A 14 26.82 -8.99 60.89
N VAL A 15 25.97 -8.96 59.86
CA VAL A 15 25.92 -10.02 58.84
C VAL A 15 26.69 -9.49 57.64
N VAL A 16 27.86 -10.08 57.41
CA VAL A 16 28.64 -9.90 56.18
C VAL A 16 27.86 -10.58 55.06
N ILE A 17 27.11 -9.79 54.29
CA ILE A 17 26.51 -10.27 53.04
C ILE A 17 27.63 -10.27 52.00
N PHE A 18 28.07 -11.46 51.61
CA PHE A 18 28.93 -11.67 50.45
C PHE A 18 28.18 -11.21 49.19
N LEU A 19 28.47 -9.98 48.75
CA LEU A 19 27.97 -9.42 47.52
C LEU A 19 28.74 -10.04 46.34
N ARG A 20 28.32 -11.24 45.90
CA ARG A 20 28.73 -11.80 44.62
C ARG A 20 28.09 -10.96 43.50
N HIS A 21 28.81 -9.95 43.05
CA HIS A 21 28.52 -9.19 41.85
C HIS A 21 28.55 -10.12 40.63
N TRP A 22 27.39 -10.59 40.19
CA TRP A 22 27.19 -10.93 38.80
C TRP A 22 26.69 -9.66 38.10
N VAL A 23 27.63 -8.88 37.57
CA VAL A 23 27.29 -7.86 36.58
C VAL A 23 26.94 -8.61 35.31
N ALA A 24 25.65 -8.89 35.12
CA ALA A 24 25.12 -9.25 33.81
C ALA A 24 25.21 -7.99 32.95
N VAL A 25 26.31 -7.85 32.22
CA VAL A 25 26.39 -6.92 31.09
C VAL A 25 25.42 -7.47 30.04
N VAL A 26 24.18 -6.98 30.07
CA VAL A 26 23.26 -7.10 28.95
C VAL A 26 23.82 -6.16 27.88
N LEU A 27 24.72 -6.70 27.06
CA LEU A 27 25.02 -6.14 25.75
C LEU A 27 23.74 -6.25 24.93
N LEU A 28 22.92 -5.21 25.00
CA LEU A 28 21.88 -4.98 24.00
C LEU A 28 22.64 -4.72 22.70
N ALA A 29 22.87 -5.77 21.92
CA ALA A 29 23.31 -5.62 20.55
C ALA A 29 22.22 -4.81 19.84
N PHE A 30 22.48 -3.52 19.63
CA PHE A 30 21.82 -2.74 18.59
C PHE A 30 22.20 -3.40 17.26
N LEU A 31 21.48 -4.43 16.88
CA LEU A 31 21.42 -4.83 15.49
C LEU A 31 20.70 -3.68 14.78
N PRO A 32 21.33 -2.95 13.85
CA PRO A 32 20.56 -2.19 12.88
C PRO A 32 19.74 -3.23 12.13
N GLY A 33 18.47 -3.35 12.51
CA GLY A 33 17.47 -4.05 11.74
C GLY A 33 17.24 -3.27 10.46
N ASN A 34 18.18 -3.38 9.51
CA ASN A 34 17.81 -3.42 8.10
C ASN A 34 16.90 -4.63 7.99
N SER A 35 15.58 -4.44 8.14
CA SER A 35 14.63 -5.46 7.70
C SER A 35 14.78 -5.54 6.19
N PRO A 36 15.33 -6.63 5.62
CA PRO A 36 15.32 -6.80 4.20
C PRO A 36 13.86 -6.85 3.73
N ALA A 37 13.58 -6.23 2.59
CA ALA A 37 12.30 -6.36 1.92
C ALA A 37 11.92 -7.84 1.81
N GLY A 38 10.85 -8.24 2.51
CA GLY A 38 10.38 -9.62 2.55
C GLY A 38 10.16 -10.18 3.95
N GLU A 39 9.32 -9.53 4.77
CA GLU A 39 8.62 -10.31 5.80
C GLU A 39 7.68 -11.28 5.10
N SER A 40 7.75 -12.56 5.51
CA SER A 40 6.84 -13.64 5.14
C SER A 40 5.44 -13.38 5.71
N GLY A 41 4.76 -12.38 5.17
CA GLY A 41 3.33 -12.15 5.36
C GLY A 41 2.52 -12.74 4.20
N ALA A 42 1.28 -13.14 4.48
CA ALA A 42 0.34 -13.44 3.41
C ALA A 42 0.09 -12.18 2.58
N TYR A 43 0.32 -12.27 1.27
CA TYR A 43 -0.05 -11.22 0.32
C TYR A 43 -1.51 -11.41 -0.11
N PRO A 44 -2.23 -10.33 -0.46
CA PRO A 44 -1.75 -8.95 -0.54
C PRO A 44 -1.76 -8.21 0.81
N ARG A 45 -1.06 -7.07 0.90
CA ARG A 45 -1.09 -6.14 2.04
C ARG A 45 -1.55 -4.75 1.58
N VAL A 46 -2.36 -4.09 2.39
CA VAL A 46 -2.91 -2.76 2.08
C VAL A 46 -2.63 -1.81 3.22
N PHE A 47 -2.05 -0.66 2.87
CA PHE A 47 -1.73 0.39 3.83
C PHE A 47 -2.34 1.70 3.36
N ARG A 48 -3.23 2.28 4.18
CA ARG A 48 -3.64 3.67 3.98
C ARG A 48 -2.50 4.57 4.42
N THR A 49 -1.96 5.39 3.52
CA THR A 49 -0.79 6.24 3.81
C THR A 49 -0.71 7.43 2.86
N PHE A 50 0.15 8.40 3.18
CA PHE A 50 0.46 9.52 2.32
C PHE A 50 1.55 9.11 1.32
N MET A 51 1.21 9.10 0.04
CA MET A 51 2.16 8.85 -1.05
C MET A 51 2.51 10.16 -1.77
N PRO A 52 3.77 10.36 -2.18
CA PRO A 52 4.13 11.51 -3.00
C PRO A 52 3.28 11.57 -4.27
N GLU A 53 2.82 12.78 -4.63
CA GLU A 53 2.04 13.03 -5.86
C GLU A 53 0.70 12.27 -5.94
N SER A 54 0.20 11.83 -4.79
CA SER A 54 -1.12 11.21 -4.63
C SER A 54 -1.97 12.03 -3.65
N GLY A 55 -3.28 11.85 -3.70
CA GLY A 55 -4.22 12.44 -2.77
C GLY A 55 -4.09 11.85 -1.34
N PRO A 56 -4.65 12.55 -0.33
CA PRO A 56 -4.56 12.14 1.08
C PRO A 56 -5.30 10.84 1.42
N SER A 57 -6.01 10.26 0.46
CA SER A 57 -6.76 9.00 0.61
C SER A 57 -6.11 7.84 -0.15
N ALA A 58 -4.83 7.97 -0.51
CA ALA A 58 -4.11 6.92 -1.23
C ALA A 58 -3.88 5.68 -0.37
N PHE A 59 -3.77 4.55 -1.07
CA PHE A 59 -3.39 3.26 -0.53
C PHE A 59 -2.08 2.82 -1.19
N VAL A 60 -1.19 2.23 -0.41
CA VAL A 60 -0.16 1.35 -0.94
C VAL A 60 -0.69 -0.08 -0.87
N VAL A 61 -0.59 -0.79 -1.99
CA VAL A 61 -0.95 -2.21 -2.09
C VAL A 61 0.29 -2.98 -2.48
N GLU A 62 0.70 -3.91 -1.64
CA GLU A 62 1.74 -4.90 -1.97
C GLU A 62 1.03 -6.19 -2.37
N LEU A 63 1.14 -6.58 -3.64
CA LEU A 63 0.46 -7.75 -4.20
C LEU A 63 1.32 -9.01 -4.15
N SER A 64 2.63 -8.84 -4.05
CA SER A 64 3.62 -9.92 -3.89
C SER A 64 4.84 -9.36 -3.16
N SER A 65 5.81 -10.23 -2.84
CA SER A 65 7.11 -9.80 -2.29
C SER A 65 7.95 -8.94 -3.24
N ARG A 66 7.52 -8.78 -4.50
CA ARG A 66 8.25 -8.07 -5.55
C ARG A 66 7.43 -6.98 -6.22
N LEU A 67 6.16 -6.79 -5.85
CA LEU A 67 5.26 -5.88 -6.56
C LEU A 67 4.42 -5.09 -5.58
N ALA A 68 4.56 -3.78 -5.71
CA ALA A 68 3.75 -2.83 -4.99
C ALA A 68 3.25 -1.73 -5.92
N LEU A 69 2.13 -1.13 -5.54
CA LEU A 69 1.50 -0.04 -6.29
C LEU A 69 0.88 0.97 -5.35
N CYS A 70 0.69 2.17 -5.87
CA CYS A 70 -0.13 3.20 -5.24
C CYS A 70 -1.49 3.21 -5.92
N TYR A 71 -2.55 3.05 -5.15
CA TYR A 71 -3.93 3.20 -5.58
C TYR A 71 -4.49 4.48 -4.98
N ASP A 72 -4.89 5.43 -5.80
CA ASP A 72 -5.47 6.71 -5.39
C ASP A 72 -6.93 6.81 -5.85
N PRO A 73 -7.90 6.60 -4.95
CA PRO A 73 -9.32 6.69 -5.29
C PRO A 73 -9.76 8.09 -5.71
N LEU A 74 -9.07 9.15 -5.25
CA LEU A 74 -9.41 10.53 -5.61
C LEU A 74 -8.93 10.90 -7.01
N ARG A 75 -7.89 10.23 -7.51
CA ARG A 75 -7.40 10.37 -8.91
C ARG A 75 -8.06 9.37 -9.85
N GLY A 76 -8.65 8.31 -9.32
CA GLY A 76 -9.44 7.34 -10.08
C GLY A 76 -8.71 6.05 -10.43
N GLY A 77 -7.83 5.57 -9.55
CA GLY A 77 -7.30 4.20 -9.64
C GLY A 77 -5.80 4.10 -9.36
N VAL A 78 -5.14 3.18 -10.06
CA VAL A 78 -3.68 2.99 -9.99
C VAL A 78 -2.95 4.27 -10.41
N ASN A 79 -2.04 4.75 -9.57
CA ASN A 79 -1.24 5.95 -9.83
C ASN A 79 0.17 5.57 -10.33
N ARG A 80 0.76 4.53 -9.74
CA ARG A 80 2.10 4.02 -10.10
C ARG A 80 2.30 2.59 -9.63
N ILE A 81 3.25 1.89 -10.25
CA ILE A 81 3.63 0.52 -9.93
C ILE A 81 5.15 0.43 -9.91
N TRP A 82 5.68 -0.30 -8.93
CA TRP A 82 7.12 -0.53 -8.77
C TRP A 82 7.42 -1.96 -8.35
N ASN A 83 8.63 -2.41 -8.70
CA ASN A 83 9.18 -3.63 -8.16
C ASN A 83 9.96 -3.34 -6.89
N GLY A 84 9.57 -3.99 -5.79
CA GLY A 84 10.11 -3.76 -4.45
C GLY A 84 8.99 -3.63 -3.41
N GLY A 85 9.25 -2.87 -2.36
CA GLY A 85 8.32 -2.65 -1.25
C GLY A 85 8.15 -1.17 -0.91
N ILE A 86 7.63 -0.89 0.29
CA ILE A 86 7.41 0.46 0.80
C ILE A 86 8.05 0.63 2.19
N ASP A 87 8.72 1.75 2.42
CA ASP A 87 9.08 2.21 3.75
C ASP A 87 7.98 3.14 4.30
N LEU A 88 7.26 2.63 5.30
CA LEU A 88 6.17 3.33 5.99
C LEU A 88 6.65 4.07 7.25
N SER A 89 7.91 3.90 7.67
CA SER A 89 8.47 4.50 8.89
C SER A 89 8.26 6.02 8.96
N PRO A 90 8.46 6.80 7.87
CA PRO A 90 8.22 8.24 7.90
C PRO A 90 6.78 8.61 8.28
N THR A 91 5.80 7.81 7.82
CA THR A 91 4.37 8.06 8.07
C THR A 91 3.91 7.59 9.45
N ARG A 92 4.56 6.55 10.01
CA ARG A 92 4.21 5.98 11.31
C ARG A 92 4.81 6.76 12.48
N LEU A 93 5.99 7.34 12.30
CA LEU A 93 6.76 8.00 13.36
C LEU A 93 6.45 9.50 13.48
N ALA A 94 5.77 10.10 12.51
CA ALA A 94 5.59 11.54 12.45
C ALA A 94 4.27 12.00 13.08
N LYS A 95 4.33 13.10 13.87
CA LYS A 95 3.15 13.87 14.31
C LYS A 95 2.52 14.70 13.17
N ILE A 96 3.22 14.85 12.05
CA ILE A 96 2.82 15.60 10.83
C ILE A 96 2.88 14.64 9.62
N ASN A 97 2.00 14.82 8.63
CA ASN A 97 1.85 13.96 7.45
C ASN A 97 3.12 13.93 6.56
N ASN A 98 4.12 13.11 6.92
CA ASN A 98 5.23 12.78 6.03
C ASN A 98 4.82 11.73 4.99
N PHE A 99 5.49 11.73 3.84
CA PHE A 99 5.24 10.75 2.77
C PHE A 99 5.97 9.42 3.03
N ALA A 100 5.32 8.31 2.67
CA ALA A 100 5.96 7.01 2.56
C ALA A 100 7.02 7.04 1.44
N LYS A 101 8.04 6.19 1.56
CA LYS A 101 9.14 6.11 0.60
C LYS A 101 9.07 4.81 -0.19
N ILE A 102 9.11 4.92 -1.52
CA ILE A 102 9.23 3.76 -2.40
C ILE A 102 10.62 3.14 -2.21
N VAL A 103 10.65 1.83 -1.94
CA VAL A 103 11.88 1.03 -1.87
C VAL A 103 11.86 0.09 -3.07
N GLY A 104 12.47 0.52 -4.18
CA GLY A 104 12.46 -0.26 -5.41
C GLY A 104 12.52 0.59 -6.67
N LYS A 105 12.24 -0.05 -7.81
CA LYS A 105 12.26 0.58 -9.13
C LYS A 105 10.84 0.74 -9.67
N GLU A 106 10.40 1.98 -9.84
CA GLU A 106 9.16 2.31 -10.54
C GLU A 106 9.31 1.98 -12.03
N PHE A 107 8.28 1.34 -12.60
CA PHE A 107 8.24 1.00 -14.03
C PHE A 107 6.98 1.50 -14.73
N TYR A 108 5.95 1.88 -13.97
CA TYR A 108 4.67 2.35 -14.51
C TYR A 108 4.14 3.56 -13.74
N ARG A 109 3.56 4.52 -14.47
CA ARG A 109 2.98 5.73 -13.90
C ARG A 109 1.80 6.25 -14.73
N GLU A 110 0.68 6.49 -14.06
CA GLU A 110 -0.50 7.20 -14.59
C GLU A 110 -0.50 8.64 -14.05
N THR A 111 -0.30 9.63 -14.92
CA THR A 111 -0.36 11.06 -14.57
C THR A 111 -1.72 11.67 -14.86
N ARG A 112 -2.52 11.05 -15.74
CA ARG A 112 -3.87 11.48 -16.05
C ARG A 112 -4.83 11.22 -14.88
N GLN A 113 -5.61 12.24 -14.53
CA GLN A 113 -6.74 12.06 -13.61
C GLN A 113 -7.93 11.46 -14.34
N PHE A 114 -8.64 10.56 -13.67
CA PHE A 114 -9.85 9.90 -14.15
C PHE A 114 -9.65 9.22 -15.51
N PRO A 115 -8.71 8.26 -15.61
CA PRO A 115 -8.40 7.59 -16.89
C PRO A 115 -9.59 6.77 -17.41
N LEU A 116 -10.43 6.23 -16.51
CA LEU A 116 -11.67 5.53 -16.83
C LEU A 116 -12.87 6.50 -16.83
N ARG A 117 -13.67 6.46 -17.90
CA ARG A 117 -14.91 7.24 -18.07
C ARG A 117 -16.02 6.34 -18.57
N LEU A 118 -17.23 6.46 -18.01
CA LEU A 118 -18.43 5.84 -18.57
C LEU A 118 -19.06 6.82 -19.56
N GLY A 119 -19.24 6.42 -20.82
CA GLY A 119 -19.71 7.31 -21.89
C GLY A 119 -18.78 8.51 -22.19
N LYS A 120 -19.36 9.62 -22.69
CA LYS A 120 -18.61 10.81 -23.15
C LYS A 120 -18.09 11.71 -22.03
N GLU A 121 -18.79 11.78 -20.90
CA GLU A 121 -18.38 12.56 -19.72
C GLU A 121 -18.43 11.66 -18.48
N GLY A 122 -17.25 11.20 -18.03
CA GLY A 122 -17.13 10.42 -16.80
C GLY A 122 -17.17 11.33 -15.57
N PRO A 123 -18.14 11.18 -14.65
CA PRO A 123 -18.14 11.87 -13.35
C PRO A 123 -16.98 11.39 -12.47
N ARG A 124 -16.62 12.17 -11.45
CA ARG A 124 -15.56 11.80 -10.50
C ARG A 124 -15.90 10.47 -9.79
N PRO A 125 -14.96 9.53 -9.69
CA PRO A 125 -15.15 8.28 -8.96
C PRO A 125 -15.43 8.56 -7.50
N ARG A 126 -16.46 7.89 -6.98
CA ARG A 126 -16.77 7.87 -5.55
C ARG A 126 -16.37 6.52 -4.98
N PHE A 127 -15.29 6.51 -4.22
CA PHE A 127 -14.79 5.31 -3.57
C PHE A 127 -15.84 4.68 -2.65
N LYS A 128 -15.99 3.35 -2.71
CA LYS A 128 -16.96 2.59 -1.91
C LYS A 128 -16.29 1.64 -0.92
N GLY A 129 -15.08 1.19 -1.20
CA GLY A 129 -14.33 0.32 -0.31
C GLY A 129 -13.41 -0.62 -1.08
N TYR A 130 -12.78 -1.52 -0.33
CA TYR A 130 -12.01 -2.61 -0.91
C TYR A 130 -12.21 -3.89 -0.10
N ARG A 131 -11.90 -5.03 -0.71
CA ARG A 131 -11.93 -6.34 -0.05
C ARG A 131 -10.81 -7.24 -0.56
N TYR A 132 -10.33 -8.10 0.34
CA TYR A 132 -9.30 -9.09 0.02
C TYR A 132 -9.87 -10.24 -0.80
N LEU A 133 -9.05 -10.75 -1.71
CA LEU A 133 -9.17 -12.07 -2.33
C LEU A 133 -7.96 -12.91 -1.90
N LYS A 134 -8.01 -14.21 -2.18
CA LYS A 134 -6.88 -15.13 -1.95
C LYS A 134 -5.59 -14.67 -2.66
N ASP A 135 -5.71 -14.05 -3.83
CA ASP A 135 -4.60 -13.73 -4.74
C ASP A 135 -4.59 -12.27 -5.20
N GLY A 136 -5.31 -11.39 -4.51
CA GLY A 136 -5.42 -9.99 -4.92
C GLY A 136 -6.40 -9.18 -4.09
N ILE A 137 -6.72 -7.99 -4.59
CA ILE A 137 -7.63 -7.06 -3.95
C ILE A 137 -8.65 -6.54 -4.95
N VAL A 138 -9.89 -6.36 -4.49
CA VAL A 138 -10.94 -5.69 -5.26
C VAL A 138 -11.16 -4.32 -4.65
N PHE A 139 -11.09 -3.29 -5.48
CA PHE A 139 -11.55 -1.94 -5.18
C PHE A 139 -12.93 -1.72 -5.82
N GLU A 140 -13.81 -1.06 -5.09
CA GLU A 140 -15.15 -0.73 -5.54
C GLU A 140 -15.32 0.79 -5.54
N PHE A 141 -15.86 1.32 -6.63
CA PHE A 141 -16.16 2.74 -6.76
C PHE A 141 -17.39 2.95 -7.64
N ALA A 142 -18.08 4.07 -7.41
CA ALA A 142 -19.20 4.47 -8.25
C ALA A 142 -18.76 5.53 -9.25
N LEU A 143 -19.04 5.32 -10.53
CA LEU A 143 -18.98 6.32 -11.60
C LEU A 143 -20.42 6.65 -12.01
N GLY A 144 -20.88 7.87 -11.74
CA GLY A 144 -22.23 8.30 -12.13
C GLY A 144 -23.32 7.52 -11.44
N GLY A 145 -23.08 7.12 -10.18
CA GLY A 145 -23.97 6.26 -9.42
C GLY A 145 -23.85 4.76 -9.74
N GLN A 146 -23.17 4.40 -10.83
CA GLN A 146 -23.03 3.00 -11.26
C GLN A 146 -21.78 2.36 -10.67
N LEU A 147 -21.93 1.12 -10.18
CA LEU A 147 -20.85 0.37 -9.57
C LEU A 147 -19.84 -0.09 -10.62
N VAL A 148 -18.57 0.19 -10.37
CA VAL A 148 -17.42 -0.38 -11.06
C VAL A 148 -16.57 -1.13 -10.05
N THR A 149 -16.07 -2.29 -10.44
CA THR A 149 -15.13 -3.06 -9.63
C THR A 149 -13.80 -3.16 -10.37
N GLU A 150 -12.71 -2.94 -9.64
CA GLU A 150 -11.34 -3.05 -10.14
C GLU A 150 -10.59 -4.10 -9.30
N THR A 151 -10.23 -5.21 -9.91
CA THR A 151 -9.48 -6.29 -9.26
C THR A 151 -8.01 -6.20 -9.65
N LEU A 152 -7.13 -6.17 -8.65
CA LEU A 152 -5.68 -6.08 -8.82
C LEU A 152 -5.03 -7.36 -8.32
N ARG A 153 -4.23 -8.00 -9.17
CA ARG A 153 -3.45 -9.21 -8.86
C ARG A 153 -2.03 -9.08 -9.38
N ALA A 154 -1.09 -9.78 -8.76
CA ALA A 154 0.23 -9.93 -9.37
C ALA A 154 0.16 -10.90 -10.58
N THR A 155 1.04 -10.73 -11.55
CA THR A 155 1.34 -11.76 -12.55
C THR A 155 1.93 -13.00 -11.87
N LYS A 156 1.96 -14.14 -12.58
CA LYS A 156 2.47 -15.40 -12.04
C LYS A 156 3.90 -15.32 -11.52
N ASP A 157 4.75 -14.49 -12.14
CA ASP A 157 6.14 -14.26 -11.72
C ASP A 157 6.27 -13.23 -10.59
N GLY A 158 5.16 -12.63 -10.18
CA GLY A 158 5.07 -11.67 -9.09
C GLY A 158 5.59 -10.28 -9.42
N ARG A 159 5.97 -9.96 -10.67
CA ARG A 159 6.64 -8.70 -11.04
C ARG A 159 5.78 -7.70 -11.81
N GLY A 160 4.68 -8.14 -12.39
CA GLY A 160 3.74 -7.30 -13.13
C GLY A 160 2.34 -7.29 -12.50
N LEU A 161 1.51 -6.34 -12.92
CA LEU A 161 0.13 -6.20 -12.47
C LEU A 161 -0.84 -6.79 -13.49
N VAL A 162 -1.82 -7.55 -13.00
CA VAL A 162 -3.06 -7.86 -13.71
C VAL A 162 -4.15 -6.98 -13.10
N ARG A 163 -4.67 -6.05 -13.90
CA ARG A 163 -5.75 -5.11 -13.55
C ARG A 163 -7.00 -5.51 -14.32
N GLU A 164 -8.06 -5.89 -13.62
CA GLU A 164 -9.33 -6.29 -14.23
C GLU A 164 -10.45 -5.32 -13.83
N LEU A 165 -11.13 -4.73 -14.81
CA LEU A 165 -12.28 -3.85 -14.58
C LEU A 165 -13.55 -4.58 -15.02
N LYS A 166 -14.58 -4.54 -14.17
CA LYS A 166 -15.95 -4.93 -14.56
C LYS A 166 -16.77 -3.66 -14.71
N LEU A 167 -17.27 -3.46 -15.93
CA LEU A 167 -17.90 -2.21 -16.33
C LEU A 167 -19.41 -2.41 -16.51
N PRO A 168 -20.25 -1.55 -15.91
CA PRO A 168 -21.70 -1.66 -16.05
C PRO A 168 -22.20 -1.17 -17.41
N ASN A 169 -21.43 -0.30 -18.08
CA ASN A 169 -21.79 0.35 -19.32
C ASN A 169 -20.57 0.54 -20.21
N GLN A 170 -20.81 0.98 -21.44
CA GLN A 170 -19.75 1.36 -22.36
C GLN A 170 -18.82 2.38 -21.69
N ALA A 171 -17.52 2.15 -21.82
CA ALA A 171 -16.50 2.96 -21.18
C ALA A 171 -15.36 3.30 -22.13
N PHE A 172 -14.68 4.39 -21.80
CA PHE A 172 -13.42 4.78 -22.39
C PHE A 172 -12.33 4.75 -21.33
N PHE A 173 -11.15 4.26 -21.69
CA PHE A 173 -9.97 4.30 -20.84
C PHE A 173 -8.81 4.95 -21.57
N SER A 174 -8.17 5.91 -20.91
CA SER A 174 -6.99 6.60 -21.42
C SER A 174 -5.71 6.03 -20.80
N LEU A 175 -4.87 5.41 -21.62
CA LEU A 175 -3.54 4.91 -21.27
C LEU A 175 -2.47 5.85 -21.83
N GLU A 176 -1.52 6.21 -20.97
CA GLU A 176 -0.33 6.96 -21.35
C GLU A 176 0.77 5.99 -21.81
N ASN A 177 1.56 6.38 -22.81
CA ASN A 177 2.69 5.59 -23.25
C ASN A 177 3.73 5.46 -22.13
N GLN A 178 4.18 4.22 -21.86
CA GLN A 178 5.10 3.91 -20.77
C GLN A 178 6.46 3.53 -21.35
N ARG A 179 7.52 4.25 -20.95
CA ARG A 179 8.89 3.94 -21.39
C ARG A 179 9.43 2.65 -20.77
N ALA A 180 9.07 2.39 -19.50
CA ALA A 180 9.60 1.28 -18.71
C ALA A 180 8.57 0.16 -18.47
N ALA A 181 7.38 0.25 -19.05
CA ALA A 181 6.36 -0.78 -18.98
C ALA A 181 5.82 -1.17 -20.35
N GLU A 182 5.36 -2.40 -20.44
CA GLU A 182 4.48 -2.89 -21.49
C GLU A 182 3.06 -3.02 -20.91
N VAL A 183 2.06 -2.60 -21.68
CA VAL A 183 0.65 -2.68 -21.31
C VAL A 183 -0.09 -3.43 -22.40
N THR A 184 -0.57 -4.63 -22.07
CA THR A 184 -1.46 -5.40 -22.95
C THR A 184 -2.89 -5.25 -22.46
N VAL A 185 -3.81 -4.85 -23.35
CA VAL A 185 -5.23 -4.67 -23.04
C VAL A 185 -6.06 -5.74 -23.76
N HIS A 186 -6.98 -6.36 -23.03
CA HIS A 186 -7.95 -7.33 -23.54
C HIS A 186 -9.37 -6.87 -23.25
N GLY A 187 -10.31 -7.22 -24.13
CA GLY A 187 -11.74 -6.96 -23.95
C GLY A 187 -12.22 -5.60 -24.49
N GLY A 188 -11.40 -4.90 -25.29
CA GLY A 188 -11.78 -3.65 -25.93
C GLY A 188 -11.01 -3.37 -27.21
N ARG A 189 -11.29 -2.21 -27.79
CA ARG A 189 -10.66 -1.74 -29.02
C ARG A 189 -9.99 -0.40 -28.78
N GLU A 190 -8.74 -0.27 -29.24
CA GLU A 190 -8.08 1.02 -29.33
C GLU A 190 -8.70 1.84 -30.46
N VAL A 191 -9.32 2.98 -30.12
CA VAL A 191 -10.01 3.86 -31.07
C VAL A 191 -9.12 5.00 -31.55
N LYS A 192 -8.14 5.38 -30.73
CA LYS A 192 -7.05 6.33 -31.01
C LYS A 192 -5.84 5.92 -30.15
N PRO A 193 -4.60 6.32 -30.48
CA PRO A 193 -3.43 5.98 -29.68
C PRO A 193 -3.64 6.32 -28.19
N GLY A 194 -3.55 5.31 -27.33
CA GLY A 194 -3.76 5.41 -25.89
C GLY A 194 -5.22 5.53 -25.46
N GLN A 195 -6.20 5.49 -26.36
CA GLN A 195 -7.63 5.58 -26.02
C GLN A 195 -8.35 4.28 -26.39
N TRP A 196 -8.81 3.58 -25.36
CA TRP A 196 -9.52 2.31 -25.48
C TRP A 196 -11.01 2.49 -25.25
N GLN A 197 -11.82 1.82 -26.05
CA GLN A 197 -13.26 1.70 -25.89
C GLN A 197 -13.61 0.27 -25.47
N PHE A 198 -14.54 0.16 -24.51
CA PHE A 198 -15.05 -1.10 -23.98
C PHE A 198 -16.57 -1.10 -24.04
N GLU A 199 -17.16 -2.22 -24.40
CA GLU A 199 -18.61 -2.35 -24.46
C GLU A 199 -19.25 -2.50 -23.07
N ALA A 200 -20.57 -2.29 -23.01
CA ALA A 200 -21.33 -2.50 -21.79
C ALA A 200 -21.24 -3.97 -21.32
N GLY A 201 -21.05 -4.17 -20.02
CA GLY A 201 -20.88 -5.50 -19.44
C GLY A 201 -19.51 -6.14 -19.71
N ALA A 202 -18.59 -5.44 -20.38
CA ALA A 202 -17.26 -5.98 -20.65
C ALA A 202 -16.46 -6.22 -19.35
N ILE A 203 -15.73 -7.34 -19.35
CA ILE A 203 -14.63 -7.57 -18.43
C ILE A 203 -13.36 -7.16 -19.17
N VAL A 204 -12.75 -6.07 -18.70
CA VAL A 204 -11.51 -5.54 -19.27
C VAL A 204 -10.37 -6.10 -18.47
N ARG A 205 -9.34 -6.61 -19.14
CA ARG A 205 -8.12 -7.08 -18.49
C ARG A 205 -6.91 -6.36 -19.07
N MET A 206 -6.17 -5.70 -18.20
CA MET A 206 -4.89 -5.07 -18.51
C MET A 206 -3.77 -5.84 -17.81
N VAL A 207 -2.74 -6.21 -18.58
CA VAL A 207 -1.51 -6.80 -18.04
C VAL A 207 -0.41 -5.76 -18.20
N ILE A 208 0.18 -5.37 -17.08
CA ILE A 208 1.20 -4.31 -17.03
C ILE A 208 2.48 -4.93 -16.49
N THR A 209 3.51 -5.01 -17.32
CA THR A 209 4.81 -5.64 -16.98
C THR A 209 5.96 -4.65 -17.16
N PRO A 210 7.02 -4.75 -16.35
CA PRO A 210 8.24 -4.00 -16.60
C PRO A 210 8.88 -4.45 -17.94
N ARG A 211 9.50 -3.51 -18.66
CA ARG A 211 10.37 -3.80 -19.80
C ARG A 211 11.79 -4.18 -19.37
#